data_AF-A0A979G3M0-F1
#
_entry.id   AF-A0A979G3M0-F1
#
_cell.length_a   1.000
_cell.length_b   1.000
_cell.length_c   1.000
_cell.angle_alpha   90.00
_cell.angle_beta   90.00
_cell.angle_gamma   90.00
#
_symmetry.space_group_name_H-M   'P 1'
#
loop_
_entity.id
_entity.type
_entity.pdbx_description
1 polymer ?
#
loop_
_entity_poly.entity_id
_entity_poly.type
_entity_poly.pdbx_seq_one_letter_code
_entity_poly.pdbx_strand_id
1 'polypeptide(L)'
;MKKIWLPIISFIISIQICSAVPVHLLWDKAEQAFFNYDLSGSAAAIREIIHSPQTTQEDRAKAFRTLAGRDWQFYNDYTLAKKHIDSALSAFATPDNYTLLSDIEAGAAHYSASLTAADKALSSARSPAEWQSAALCYARTAFLQNHTHGTLNTPVLHKAASLLQTVLEQMPGHPQAARQLIGIGILDKNGPLILAGWKAYFHFSTPQSVWNYQKTNAETLAAILPQWTGRNTTENEKIARALASSRFYEYAALLATPAQQDILHYAAFLRQTDKLITYYYQQLALKKANDSLFETHLLQSCAQLLQQLHLSAGTQPLTYDTFLEIMTPRFGTSGFLGVSSGFSSKEICLGHIVNITHKEVLQYGYKGSLTFIEVDLMTSNGFTGWFTDGKSRNGGWSVNDTIYQVREAYIEEPMNVWTMVTDSSVRKERLAPFENVMGSHDTATILNGIGVRMRMDALDTLYAVLKRQGLQGRDLQVAFMTAFETKQQDASIFAHEGRHSIDQIYFKKEFEDAPSKEREYRAKLSEIACAEFPVFLLGKIISRTGPGGHGQANQMILNEVLQWMYKHPSAINGYDPEIPAIKQIYLLSAAQIRNCFRDIDPLYKG
;
A
#
# COMPACT_ATOMS: atom_id res chain seq x y z
N MET A 1 17.84 -23.08 88.12
CA MET A 1 16.36 -22.94 88.14
C MET A 1 15.94 -21.93 87.08
N LYS A 2 14.92 -22.27 86.27
CA LYS A 2 14.10 -21.36 85.41
C LYS A 2 14.85 -20.74 84.22
N LYS A 3 14.37 -20.71 82.97
CA LYS A 3 13.07 -21.00 82.34
C LYS A 3 13.35 -21.35 80.87
N ILE A 4 12.67 -22.38 80.36
CA ILE A 4 12.57 -22.69 78.93
C ILE A 4 11.63 -21.66 78.28
N TRP A 5 12.07 -21.01 77.20
CA TRP A 5 11.24 -20.18 76.32
C TRP A 5 11.32 -20.79 74.91
N LEU A 6 10.21 -21.34 74.43
CA LEU A 6 10.00 -21.66 73.01
C LEU A 6 9.79 -20.35 72.23
N PRO A 7 10.42 -20.15 71.07
CA PRO A 7 9.89 -19.24 70.07
C PRO A 7 8.97 -19.99 69.10
N ILE A 8 7.77 -19.43 68.95
CA ILE A 8 6.78 -19.79 67.94
C ILE A 8 7.35 -19.45 66.55
N ILE A 9 7.49 -20.45 65.68
CA ILE A 9 7.77 -20.26 64.26
C ILE A 9 6.44 -19.89 63.59
N SER A 10 6.25 -18.60 63.31
CA SER A 10 5.21 -18.11 62.40
C SER A 10 5.76 -18.12 60.97
N PHE A 11 5.31 -19.08 60.17
CA PHE A 11 5.55 -19.11 58.72
C PHE A 11 4.66 -18.05 58.07
N ILE A 12 5.22 -16.88 57.74
CA ILE A 12 4.55 -15.89 56.87
C ILE A 12 4.74 -16.37 55.44
N ILE A 13 3.70 -16.98 54.87
CA ILE A 13 3.59 -17.18 53.41
C ILE A 13 3.29 -15.80 52.82
N SER A 14 4.34 -15.11 52.38
CA SER A 14 4.19 -13.93 51.53
C SER A 14 3.64 -14.38 50.17
N ILE A 15 2.32 -14.32 50.00
CA ILE A 15 1.69 -14.39 48.69
C ILE A 15 2.13 -13.12 47.95
N GLN A 16 3.21 -13.22 47.16
CA GLN A 16 3.47 -12.25 46.11
C GLN A 16 2.31 -12.37 45.12
N ILE A 17 1.33 -11.49 45.26
CA ILE A 17 0.33 -11.27 44.21
C ILE A 17 1.10 -10.63 43.06
N CYS A 18 1.63 -11.46 42.14
CA CYS A 18 2.07 -10.99 40.84
C CYS A 18 0.86 -10.32 40.18
N SER A 19 0.85 -8.99 40.15
CA SER A 19 -0.12 -8.24 39.36
C SER A 19 -0.01 -8.69 37.92
N ALA A 20 -1.08 -9.25 37.36
CA ALA A 20 -1.11 -9.67 35.97
C ALA A 20 -0.81 -8.46 35.06
N VAL A 21 0.05 -8.67 34.05
CA VAL A 21 0.41 -7.64 33.08
C VAL A 21 -0.83 -7.23 32.29
N PRO A 22 -1.12 -5.92 32.15
CA PRO A 22 -2.22 -5.44 31.34
C PRO A 22 -2.16 -5.98 29.89
N VAL A 23 -3.32 -6.41 29.36
CA VAL A 23 -3.44 -7.05 28.04
C VAL A 23 -2.89 -6.17 26.90
N HIS A 24 -3.06 -4.84 26.96
CA HIS A 24 -2.52 -3.93 25.94
C HIS A 24 -0.99 -3.97 25.86
N LEU A 25 -0.29 -4.08 26.99
CA LEU A 25 1.18 -4.20 27.00
C LEU A 25 1.65 -5.55 26.41
N LEU A 26 0.83 -6.60 26.53
CA LEU A 26 1.11 -7.89 25.89
C LEU A 26 0.92 -7.81 24.37
N TRP A 27 -0.08 -7.05 23.90
CA TRP A 27 -0.22 -6.76 22.47
C TRP A 27 0.97 -5.96 21.94
N ASP A 28 1.41 -4.91 22.65
CA ASP A 28 2.58 -4.12 22.27
C ASP A 28 3.84 -5.00 22.19
N LYS A 29 4.06 -5.86 23.20
CA LYS A 29 5.15 -6.85 23.21
C LYS A 29 5.05 -7.80 22.01
N ALA A 30 3.87 -8.29 21.69
CA ALA A 30 3.64 -9.18 20.56
C ALA A 30 3.94 -8.47 19.22
N GLU A 31 3.46 -7.25 19.03
CA GLU A 31 3.68 -6.46 17.82
C GLU A 31 5.16 -6.09 17.67
N GLN A 32 5.82 -5.62 18.73
CA GLN A 32 7.24 -5.31 18.72
C GLN A 32 8.08 -6.54 18.35
N ALA A 33 7.80 -7.70 18.93
CA ALA A 33 8.49 -8.93 18.57
C ALA A 33 8.24 -9.30 17.09
N PHE A 34 7.01 -9.12 16.60
CA PHE A 34 6.68 -9.39 15.20
C PHE A 34 7.43 -8.47 14.24
N PHE A 35 7.44 -7.16 14.48
CA PHE A 35 8.16 -6.19 13.63
C PHE A 35 9.69 -6.30 13.74
N ASN A 36 10.20 -6.97 14.78
CA ASN A 36 11.61 -7.37 14.89
C ASN A 36 11.90 -8.75 14.25
N TYR A 37 10.95 -9.32 13.49
CA TYR A 37 11.05 -10.64 12.88
C TYR A 37 11.25 -11.80 13.89
N ASP A 38 10.80 -11.63 15.14
CA ASP A 38 10.76 -12.67 16.17
C ASP A 38 9.35 -13.29 16.26
N LEU A 39 9.07 -14.22 15.33
CA LEU A 39 7.81 -14.98 15.31
C LEU A 39 7.57 -15.75 16.61
N SER A 40 8.64 -16.33 17.20
CA SER A 40 8.55 -17.11 18.42
C SER A 40 8.19 -16.26 19.64
N GLY A 41 8.89 -15.16 19.86
CA GLY A 41 8.61 -14.24 20.96
C GLY A 41 7.24 -13.60 20.82
N SER A 42 6.85 -13.27 19.59
CA SER A 42 5.51 -12.78 19.32
C SER A 42 4.44 -13.82 19.61
N ALA A 43 4.60 -15.08 19.19
CA ALA A 43 3.65 -16.15 19.49
C ALA A 43 3.58 -16.46 20.99
N ALA A 44 4.69 -16.37 21.72
CA ALA A 44 4.72 -16.51 23.17
C ALA A 44 3.88 -15.44 23.87
N ALA A 45 4.07 -14.16 23.50
CA ALA A 45 3.27 -13.05 24.03
C ALA A 45 1.77 -13.22 23.74
N ILE A 46 1.40 -13.71 22.56
CA ILE A 46 -0.01 -13.98 22.23
C ILE A 46 -0.59 -15.12 23.07
N ARG A 47 0.18 -16.18 23.36
CA ARG A 47 -0.28 -17.24 24.28
C ARG A 47 -0.46 -16.73 25.71
N GLU A 48 0.39 -15.80 26.16
CA GLU A 48 0.20 -15.10 27.44
C GLU A 48 -1.14 -14.33 27.46
N ILE A 49 -1.52 -13.67 26.36
CA ILE A 49 -2.84 -13.01 26.22
C ILE A 49 -3.96 -14.03 26.38
N ILE A 50 -3.93 -15.16 25.68
CA ILE A 50 -4.99 -16.18 25.73
C ILE A 50 -5.19 -16.70 27.17
N HIS A 51 -4.12 -16.85 27.92
CA HIS A 51 -4.12 -17.44 29.26
C HIS A 51 -4.35 -16.41 30.38
N SER A 52 -4.26 -15.11 30.09
CA SER A 52 -4.47 -14.07 31.11
C SER A 52 -5.93 -14.04 31.56
N PRO A 53 -6.18 -13.99 32.88
CA PRO A 53 -7.54 -13.89 33.43
C PRO A 53 -8.20 -12.53 33.13
N GLN A 54 -7.42 -11.52 32.72
CA GLN A 54 -7.92 -10.18 32.37
C GLN A 54 -8.35 -10.06 30.90
N THR A 55 -8.10 -11.10 30.08
CA THR A 55 -8.36 -11.06 28.64
C THR A 55 -9.84 -11.21 28.34
N THR A 56 -10.39 -10.23 27.61
CA THR A 56 -11.77 -10.24 27.12
C THR A 56 -11.99 -11.37 26.10
N GLN A 57 -13.25 -11.75 25.84
CA GLN A 57 -13.56 -12.73 24.80
C GLN A 57 -13.09 -12.26 23.41
N GLU A 58 -13.23 -10.96 23.14
CA GLU A 58 -12.80 -10.34 21.88
C GLU A 58 -11.27 -10.37 21.73
N ASP A 59 -10.52 -9.97 22.76
CA ASP A 59 -9.06 -10.06 22.75
C ASP A 59 -8.58 -11.50 22.61
N ARG A 60 -9.26 -12.45 23.26
CA ARG A 60 -8.95 -13.88 23.16
C ARG A 60 -9.19 -14.40 21.74
N ALA A 61 -10.30 -13.99 21.11
CA ALA A 61 -10.57 -14.34 19.71
C ALA A 61 -9.54 -13.72 18.78
N LYS A 62 -9.18 -12.44 18.96
CA LYS A 62 -8.10 -11.76 18.22
C LYS A 62 -6.78 -12.50 18.38
N ALA A 63 -6.42 -12.91 19.59
CA ALA A 63 -5.20 -13.67 19.87
C ALA A 63 -5.17 -15.03 19.15
N PHE A 64 -6.25 -15.81 19.22
CA PHE A 64 -6.37 -17.06 18.47
C PHE A 64 -6.33 -16.84 16.96
N ARG A 65 -7.02 -15.83 16.43
CA ARG A 65 -6.98 -15.44 15.02
C ARG A 65 -5.54 -15.12 14.59
N THR A 66 -4.79 -14.37 15.39
CA THR A 66 -3.39 -14.04 15.06
C THR A 66 -2.49 -15.28 15.06
N LEU A 67 -2.69 -16.23 15.98
CA LEU A 67 -1.96 -17.52 15.91
C LEU A 67 -2.34 -18.31 14.65
N ALA A 68 -3.64 -18.42 14.33
CA ALA A 68 -4.11 -19.11 13.14
C ALA A 68 -3.49 -18.55 11.85
N GLY A 69 -3.45 -17.23 11.72
CA GLY A 69 -2.82 -16.56 10.57
C GLY A 69 -1.34 -16.89 10.45
N ARG A 70 -0.62 -17.01 11.58
CA ARG A 70 0.80 -17.35 11.59
C ARG A 70 1.06 -18.80 11.23
N ASP A 71 0.28 -19.73 11.81
CA ASP A 71 0.38 -21.15 11.51
C ASP A 71 0.14 -21.41 10.01
N TRP A 72 -0.80 -20.70 9.41
CA TRP A 72 -1.05 -20.76 7.98
C TRP A 72 0.07 -20.08 7.16
N GLN A 73 0.36 -18.80 7.37
CA GLN A 73 1.27 -18.02 6.53
C GLN A 73 2.72 -18.49 6.61
N PHE A 74 3.25 -18.71 7.83
CA PHE A 74 4.67 -18.98 8.04
C PHE A 74 5.01 -20.46 8.10
N TYR A 75 4.09 -21.29 8.61
CA TYR A 75 4.33 -22.72 8.81
C TYR A 75 3.61 -23.60 7.79
N ASN A 76 2.67 -23.05 7.01
CA ASN A 76 1.81 -23.79 6.09
C ASN A 76 1.05 -24.94 6.80
N ASP A 77 0.75 -24.78 8.09
CA ASP A 77 0.05 -25.76 8.92
C ASP A 77 -1.45 -25.44 8.96
N TYR A 78 -2.16 -25.88 7.92
CA TYR A 78 -3.60 -25.70 7.79
C TYR A 78 -4.40 -26.33 8.94
N THR A 79 -3.90 -27.42 9.53
CA THR A 79 -4.64 -28.15 10.57
C THR A 79 -4.58 -27.37 11.89
N LEU A 80 -3.39 -26.91 12.27
CA LEU A 80 -3.22 -26.09 13.47
C LEU A 80 -3.89 -24.72 13.30
N ALA A 81 -3.75 -24.10 12.12
CA ALA A 81 -4.41 -22.84 11.79
C ALA A 81 -5.94 -22.96 11.94
N LYS A 82 -6.53 -24.04 11.42
CA LYS A 82 -7.96 -24.32 11.55
C LYS A 82 -8.37 -24.51 13.02
N LYS A 83 -7.59 -25.25 13.80
CA LYS A 83 -7.87 -25.42 15.24
C LYS A 83 -7.87 -24.08 16.00
N HIS A 84 -6.91 -23.21 15.71
CA HIS A 84 -6.87 -21.89 16.32
C HIS A 84 -8.02 -20.99 15.86
N ILE A 85 -8.38 -20.99 14.57
CA ILE A 85 -9.50 -20.16 14.10
C ILE A 85 -10.85 -20.66 14.62
N ASP A 86 -11.04 -21.98 14.78
CA ASP A 86 -12.22 -22.55 15.44
C ASP A 86 -12.29 -22.11 16.92
N SER A 87 -11.14 -22.02 17.59
CA SER A 87 -11.05 -21.49 18.96
C SER A 87 -11.37 -19.99 19.00
N ALA A 88 -10.95 -19.22 18.01
CA ALA A 88 -11.30 -17.81 17.88
C ALA A 88 -12.81 -17.61 17.70
N LEU A 89 -13.42 -18.36 16.78
CA LEU A 89 -14.87 -18.33 16.52
C LEU A 89 -15.69 -18.76 17.74
N SER A 90 -15.19 -19.74 18.51
CA SER A 90 -15.83 -20.19 19.75
C SER A 90 -15.74 -19.15 20.87
N ALA A 91 -14.64 -18.38 20.93
CA ALA A 91 -14.46 -17.31 21.90
C ALA A 91 -15.33 -16.08 21.56
N PHE A 92 -15.27 -15.62 20.31
CA PHE A 92 -16.07 -14.51 19.81
C PHE A 92 -16.13 -14.55 18.27
N ALA A 93 -17.30 -14.86 17.72
CA ALA A 93 -17.49 -14.94 16.26
C ALA A 93 -17.55 -13.53 15.64
N THR A 94 -16.61 -13.24 14.74
CA THR A 94 -16.52 -11.98 14.00
C THR A 94 -16.37 -12.22 12.49
N PRO A 95 -16.73 -11.23 11.65
CA PRO A 95 -16.52 -11.31 10.20
C PRO A 95 -15.06 -11.64 9.84
N ASP A 96 -14.11 -10.96 10.48
CA ASP A 96 -12.68 -11.19 10.26
C ASP A 96 -12.24 -12.63 10.57
N ASN A 97 -12.79 -13.26 11.61
CA ASN A 97 -12.47 -14.66 11.95
C ASN A 97 -12.97 -15.59 10.83
N TYR A 98 -14.14 -15.31 10.28
CA TYR A 98 -14.68 -16.06 9.13
C TYR A 98 -13.92 -15.78 7.83
N THR A 99 -13.47 -14.54 7.61
CA THR A 99 -12.59 -14.20 6.49
C THR A 99 -11.29 -15.00 6.57
N LEU A 100 -10.61 -15.02 7.72
CA LEU A 100 -9.38 -15.81 7.86
C LEU A 100 -9.64 -17.32 7.72
N LEU A 101 -10.75 -17.85 8.23
CA LEU A 101 -11.12 -19.25 8.00
C LEU A 101 -11.31 -19.52 6.49
N SER A 102 -11.96 -18.62 5.77
CA SER A 102 -12.13 -18.72 4.32
C SER A 102 -10.78 -18.77 3.61
N ASP A 103 -9.83 -17.93 4.01
CA ASP A 103 -8.48 -17.87 3.46
C ASP A 103 -7.69 -19.18 3.70
N ILE A 104 -7.73 -19.70 4.94
CA ILE A 104 -7.10 -20.97 5.31
C ILE A 104 -7.67 -22.13 4.49
N GLU A 105 -9.00 -22.24 4.39
CA GLU A 105 -9.67 -23.30 3.64
C GLU A 105 -9.42 -23.17 2.13
N ALA A 106 -9.35 -21.96 1.58
CA ALA A 106 -8.98 -21.73 0.19
C ALA A 106 -7.54 -22.16 -0.11
N GLY A 107 -6.60 -21.86 0.79
CA GLY A 107 -5.21 -22.30 0.68
C GLY A 107 -5.06 -23.82 0.73
N ALA A 108 -5.92 -24.50 1.50
CA ALA A 108 -6.04 -25.96 1.54
C ALA A 108 -6.82 -26.55 0.35
N ALA A 109 -7.23 -25.73 -0.64
CA ALA A 109 -8.09 -26.11 -1.76
C ALA A 109 -9.48 -26.66 -1.36
N HIS A 110 -9.96 -26.35 -0.16
CA HIS A 110 -11.30 -26.66 0.33
C HIS A 110 -12.30 -25.55 -0.03
N TYR A 111 -12.48 -25.26 -1.32
CA TYR A 111 -13.22 -24.07 -1.77
C TYR A 111 -14.68 -24.01 -1.32
N SER A 112 -15.36 -25.15 -1.13
CA SER A 112 -16.73 -25.18 -0.60
C SER A 112 -16.82 -24.70 0.86
N ALA A 113 -15.88 -25.15 1.70
CA ALA A 113 -15.77 -24.70 3.08
C ALA A 113 -15.37 -23.22 3.15
N SER A 114 -14.47 -22.80 2.25
CA SER A 114 -14.07 -21.41 2.11
C SER A 114 -15.25 -20.49 1.75
N LEU A 115 -16.06 -20.83 0.74
CA LEU A 115 -17.27 -20.06 0.39
C LEU A 115 -18.28 -20.00 1.54
N THR A 116 -18.45 -21.10 2.27
CA THR A 116 -19.32 -21.13 3.46
C THR A 116 -18.84 -20.16 4.53
N ALA A 117 -17.52 -20.10 4.77
CA ALA A 117 -16.94 -19.15 5.71
C ALA A 117 -17.06 -17.70 5.22
N ALA A 118 -16.79 -17.43 3.95
CA ALA A 118 -16.96 -16.10 3.35
C ALA A 118 -18.42 -15.61 3.44
N ASP A 119 -19.41 -16.49 3.24
CA ASP A 119 -20.82 -16.17 3.42
C ASP A 119 -21.19 -15.85 4.87
N LYS A 120 -20.60 -16.57 5.83
CA LYS A 120 -20.75 -16.22 7.25
C LYS A 120 -20.12 -14.86 7.56
N ALA A 121 -18.96 -14.55 6.98
CA ALA A 121 -18.33 -13.23 7.11
C ALA A 121 -19.27 -12.12 6.59
N LEU A 122 -19.83 -12.29 5.38
CA LEU A 122 -20.79 -11.35 4.78
C LEU A 122 -22.02 -11.14 5.67
N SER A 123 -22.64 -12.21 6.15
CA SER A 123 -23.85 -12.14 6.97
C SER A 123 -23.63 -11.60 8.39
N SER A 124 -22.40 -11.63 8.89
CA SER A 124 -22.06 -11.16 10.24
C SER A 124 -21.44 -9.76 10.25
N ALA A 125 -21.16 -9.17 9.08
CA ALA A 125 -20.59 -7.84 8.95
C ALA A 125 -21.49 -6.77 9.58
N ARG A 126 -20.89 -5.87 10.37
CA ARG A 126 -21.58 -4.83 11.14
C ARG A 126 -21.25 -3.43 10.63
N SER A 127 -20.18 -3.30 9.86
CA SER A 127 -19.75 -2.07 9.21
C SER A 127 -19.56 -2.26 7.70
N PRO A 128 -19.60 -1.16 6.92
CA PRO A 128 -19.27 -1.20 5.48
C PRO A 128 -17.88 -1.78 5.21
N ALA A 129 -16.89 -1.47 6.05
CA ALA A 129 -15.52 -1.98 5.90
C ALA A 129 -15.43 -3.50 6.10
N GLU A 130 -16.09 -4.05 7.13
CA GLU A 130 -16.17 -5.51 7.34
C GLU A 130 -16.90 -6.20 6.19
N TRP A 131 -18.01 -5.61 5.71
CA TRP A 131 -18.77 -6.16 4.59
C TRP A 131 -17.94 -6.18 3.30
N GLN A 132 -17.20 -5.10 3.02
CA GLN A 132 -16.31 -5.00 1.88
C GLN A 132 -15.18 -6.04 1.93
N SER A 133 -14.54 -6.22 3.10
CA SER A 133 -13.52 -7.26 3.30
C SER A 133 -14.09 -8.66 3.03
N ALA A 134 -15.28 -8.96 3.56
CA ALA A 134 -15.97 -10.23 3.33
C ALA A 134 -16.37 -10.43 1.86
N ALA A 135 -16.81 -9.38 1.17
CA ALA A 135 -17.13 -9.40 -0.26
C ALA A 135 -15.91 -9.72 -1.13
N LEU A 136 -14.77 -9.10 -0.86
CA LEU A 136 -13.50 -9.37 -1.53
C LEU A 136 -13.02 -10.81 -1.28
N CYS A 137 -13.21 -11.31 -0.05
CA CYS A 137 -12.89 -12.70 0.29
C CYS A 137 -13.78 -13.69 -0.48
N TYR A 138 -15.10 -13.47 -0.50
CA TYR A 138 -16.05 -14.30 -1.27
C TYR A 138 -15.68 -14.33 -2.75
N ALA A 139 -15.43 -13.17 -3.35
CA ALA A 139 -15.09 -13.08 -4.76
C ALA A 139 -13.76 -13.76 -5.11
N ARG A 140 -12.74 -13.66 -4.25
CA ARG A 140 -11.48 -14.40 -4.41
C ARG A 140 -11.73 -15.91 -4.42
N THR A 141 -12.49 -16.43 -3.46
CA THR A 141 -12.78 -17.87 -3.38
C THR A 141 -13.64 -18.34 -4.56
N ALA A 142 -14.63 -17.54 -4.97
CA ALA A 142 -15.44 -17.80 -6.16
C ALA A 142 -14.56 -17.94 -7.41
N PHE A 143 -13.60 -17.04 -7.59
CA PHE A 143 -12.62 -17.13 -8.68
C PHE A 143 -11.78 -18.41 -8.58
N LEU A 144 -11.17 -18.70 -7.42
CA LEU A 144 -10.31 -19.87 -7.23
C LEU A 144 -11.05 -21.19 -7.50
N GLN A 145 -12.27 -21.32 -6.98
CA GLN A 145 -13.11 -22.50 -7.21
C GLN A 145 -13.35 -22.71 -8.71
N ASN A 146 -13.79 -21.66 -9.40
CA ASN A 146 -14.19 -21.76 -10.81
C ASN A 146 -13.00 -21.84 -11.77
N HIS A 147 -11.84 -21.32 -11.37
CA HIS A 147 -10.61 -21.41 -12.16
C HIS A 147 -9.98 -22.81 -12.10
N THR A 148 -10.08 -23.49 -10.95
CA THR A 148 -9.44 -24.80 -10.73
C THR A 148 -10.33 -25.98 -11.07
N HIS A 149 -11.65 -25.85 -10.95
CA HIS A 149 -12.61 -26.89 -11.32
C HIS A 149 -13.05 -26.77 -12.79
N GLY A 150 -13.16 -27.91 -13.49
CA GLY A 150 -13.56 -27.94 -14.91
C GLY A 150 -15.03 -27.57 -15.19
N THR A 151 -15.87 -27.43 -14.16
CA THR A 151 -17.28 -27.02 -14.31
C THR A 151 -17.52 -25.71 -13.57
N LEU A 152 -18.00 -24.70 -14.29
CA LEU A 152 -18.29 -23.38 -13.74
C LEU A 152 -19.60 -23.39 -12.94
N ASN A 153 -19.56 -22.79 -11.75
CA ASN A 153 -20.70 -22.50 -10.89
C ASN A 153 -21.15 -21.05 -11.13
N THR A 154 -21.99 -20.86 -12.15
CA THR A 154 -22.50 -19.54 -12.56
C THR A 154 -23.19 -18.76 -11.43
N PRO A 155 -24.05 -19.36 -10.57
CA PRO A 155 -24.62 -18.65 -9.43
C PRO A 155 -23.59 -18.01 -8.49
N VAL A 156 -22.49 -18.72 -8.20
CA VAL A 156 -21.40 -18.20 -7.37
C VAL A 156 -20.67 -17.05 -8.06
N LEU A 157 -20.41 -17.16 -9.37
CA LEU A 157 -19.78 -16.09 -10.15
C LEU A 157 -20.67 -14.82 -10.22
N HIS A 158 -21.96 -14.97 -10.47
CA HIS A 158 -22.90 -13.84 -10.48
C HIS A 158 -22.97 -13.13 -9.12
N LYS A 159 -23.00 -13.90 -8.02
CA LYS A 159 -22.97 -13.33 -6.67
C LYS A 159 -21.66 -12.57 -6.42
N ALA A 160 -20.52 -13.16 -6.78
CA ALA A 160 -19.23 -12.48 -6.68
C ALA A 160 -19.17 -11.19 -7.50
N ALA A 161 -19.67 -11.21 -8.74
CA ALA A 161 -19.74 -10.03 -9.60
C ALA A 161 -20.57 -8.91 -8.96
N SER A 162 -21.77 -9.22 -8.45
CA SER A 162 -22.65 -8.24 -7.81
C SER A 162 -22.02 -7.63 -6.54
N LEU A 163 -21.36 -8.46 -5.72
CA LEU A 163 -20.62 -7.99 -4.54
C LEU A 163 -19.51 -7.01 -4.94
N LEU A 164 -18.69 -7.38 -5.93
CA LEU A 164 -17.59 -6.54 -6.41
C LEU A 164 -18.07 -5.24 -7.04
N GLN A 165 -19.15 -5.28 -7.82
CA GLN A 165 -19.76 -4.07 -8.38
C GLN A 165 -20.23 -3.13 -7.28
N THR A 166 -20.88 -3.66 -6.23
CA THR A 166 -21.32 -2.87 -5.08
C THR A 166 -20.12 -2.24 -4.33
N VAL A 167 -19.02 -2.98 -4.17
CA VAL A 167 -17.77 -2.41 -3.62
C VAL A 167 -17.26 -1.25 -4.49
N LEU A 168 -17.26 -1.42 -5.81
CA LEU A 168 -16.81 -0.38 -6.75
C LEU A 168 -17.79 0.79 -6.91
N GLU A 169 -19.04 0.63 -6.54
CA GLU A 169 -20.02 1.73 -6.44
C GLU A 169 -19.76 2.60 -5.20
N GLN A 170 -19.35 1.98 -4.08
CA GLN A 170 -19.00 2.68 -2.84
C GLN A 170 -17.59 3.30 -2.91
N MET A 171 -16.65 2.58 -3.50
CA MET A 171 -15.26 3.00 -3.66
C MET A 171 -14.78 2.75 -5.11
N PRO A 172 -15.13 3.67 -6.03
CA PRO A 172 -14.72 3.60 -7.43
C PRO A 172 -13.19 3.64 -7.50
N GLY A 173 -12.59 2.51 -7.83
CA GLY A 173 -11.14 2.43 -7.94
C GLY A 173 -10.45 1.52 -6.94
N HIS A 174 -11.20 0.86 -6.06
CA HIS A 174 -10.65 -0.17 -5.18
C HIS A 174 -9.86 -1.24 -5.98
N PRO A 175 -8.53 -1.34 -5.84
CA PRO A 175 -7.68 -2.14 -6.75
C PRO A 175 -8.05 -3.62 -6.72
N GLN A 176 -8.21 -4.19 -5.53
CA GLN A 176 -8.52 -5.61 -5.39
C GLN A 176 -9.89 -5.96 -5.98
N ALA A 177 -10.93 -5.14 -5.71
CA ALA A 177 -12.26 -5.36 -6.28
C ALA A 177 -12.24 -5.27 -7.80
N ALA A 178 -11.59 -4.23 -8.33
CA ALA A 178 -11.42 -4.01 -9.77
C ALA A 178 -10.69 -5.18 -10.46
N ARG A 179 -9.57 -5.62 -9.87
CA ARG A 179 -8.78 -6.76 -10.35
C ARG A 179 -9.60 -8.06 -10.33
N GLN A 180 -10.26 -8.37 -9.22
CA GLN A 180 -11.09 -9.56 -9.10
C GLN A 180 -12.28 -9.54 -10.07
N LEU A 181 -12.85 -8.35 -10.35
CA LEU A 181 -13.97 -8.21 -11.29
C LEU A 181 -13.56 -8.58 -12.73
N ILE A 182 -12.31 -8.30 -13.12
CA ILE A 182 -11.75 -8.77 -14.39
C ILE A 182 -11.75 -10.30 -14.44
N GLY A 183 -11.20 -10.95 -13.41
CA GLY A 183 -11.14 -12.41 -13.34
C GLY A 183 -12.52 -13.07 -13.34
N ILE A 184 -13.45 -12.57 -12.53
CA ILE A 184 -14.84 -13.04 -12.49
C ILE A 184 -15.52 -12.82 -13.85
N GLY A 185 -15.36 -11.65 -14.47
CA GLY A 185 -15.93 -11.35 -15.78
C GLY A 185 -15.43 -12.26 -16.90
N ILE A 186 -14.16 -12.70 -16.84
CA ILE A 186 -13.61 -13.69 -17.80
C ILE A 186 -14.28 -15.05 -17.62
N LEU A 187 -14.36 -15.55 -16.39
CA LEU A 187 -14.97 -16.85 -16.10
C LEU A 187 -16.47 -16.85 -16.43
N ASP A 188 -17.15 -15.74 -16.17
CA ASP A 188 -18.57 -15.53 -16.46
C ASP A 188 -18.85 -15.17 -17.93
N LYS A 189 -17.80 -14.98 -18.75
CA LYS A 189 -17.88 -14.51 -20.15
C LYS A 189 -18.66 -13.21 -20.30
N ASN A 190 -18.51 -12.31 -19.33
CA ASN A 190 -19.21 -11.05 -19.22
C ASN A 190 -18.24 -9.89 -19.49
N GLY A 191 -18.16 -9.48 -20.75
CA GLY A 191 -17.24 -8.44 -21.18
C GLY A 191 -17.45 -7.07 -20.53
N PRO A 192 -18.71 -6.60 -20.31
CA PRO A 192 -18.95 -5.38 -19.53
C PRO A 192 -18.31 -5.38 -18.14
N LEU A 193 -18.28 -6.51 -17.42
CA LEU A 193 -17.61 -6.60 -16.12
C LEU A 193 -16.08 -6.46 -16.24
N ILE A 194 -15.48 -7.08 -17.27
CA ILE A 194 -14.05 -6.95 -17.56
C ILE A 194 -13.69 -5.48 -17.80
N LEU A 195 -14.48 -4.78 -18.62
CA LEU A 195 -14.24 -3.38 -18.95
C LEU A 195 -14.41 -2.48 -17.73
N ALA A 196 -15.43 -2.73 -16.91
CA ALA A 196 -15.67 -2.00 -15.67
C ALA A 196 -14.52 -2.20 -14.66
N GLY A 197 -14.07 -3.44 -14.47
CA GLY A 197 -12.92 -3.76 -13.62
C GLY A 197 -11.64 -3.12 -14.11
N TRP A 198 -11.36 -3.18 -15.42
CA TRP A 198 -10.16 -2.56 -16.01
C TRP A 198 -10.15 -1.02 -15.85
N LYS A 199 -11.27 -0.35 -16.13
CA LYS A 199 -11.38 1.11 -15.95
C LYS A 199 -11.26 1.50 -14.48
N ALA A 200 -11.91 0.74 -13.59
CA ALA A 200 -11.83 0.96 -12.17
C ALA A 200 -10.39 0.78 -11.66
N TYR A 201 -9.65 -0.23 -12.11
CA TYR A 201 -8.31 -0.49 -11.61
C TYR A 201 -7.34 0.69 -11.83
N PHE A 202 -7.44 1.36 -12.98
CA PHE A 202 -6.59 2.51 -13.35
C PHE A 202 -7.23 3.89 -13.09
N HIS A 203 -8.39 3.95 -12.41
CA HIS A 203 -9.13 5.19 -12.09
C HIS A 203 -9.49 6.04 -13.32
N PHE A 204 -9.74 5.42 -14.49
CA PHE A 204 -10.11 6.15 -15.69
C PHE A 204 -11.61 6.47 -15.71
N SER A 205 -11.96 7.75 -15.56
CA SER A 205 -13.33 8.26 -15.66
C SER A 205 -13.77 8.54 -17.09
N THR A 206 -12.84 8.94 -17.96
CA THR A 206 -13.12 9.35 -19.34
C THR A 206 -12.09 8.77 -20.33
N PRO A 207 -12.39 8.68 -21.63
CA PRO A 207 -11.39 8.31 -22.63
C PRO A 207 -10.15 9.23 -22.62
N GLN A 208 -10.31 10.49 -22.23
CA GLN A 208 -9.24 11.49 -22.17
C GLN A 208 -8.35 11.35 -20.92
N SER A 209 -8.84 10.71 -19.86
CA SER A 209 -8.04 10.47 -18.64
C SER A 209 -7.14 9.24 -18.73
N VAL A 210 -7.23 8.47 -19.82
CA VAL A 210 -6.40 7.28 -20.01
C VAL A 210 -4.96 7.70 -20.27
N TRP A 211 -4.03 7.15 -19.49
CA TRP A 211 -2.60 7.36 -19.72
C TRP A 211 -2.20 6.96 -21.14
N ASN A 212 -1.26 7.69 -21.74
CA ASN A 212 -0.75 7.36 -23.08
C ASN A 212 -0.30 5.89 -23.17
N TYR A 213 0.30 5.37 -22.09
CA TYR A 213 0.74 3.97 -21.98
C TYR A 213 -0.40 2.95 -22.13
N GLN A 214 -1.64 3.31 -21.76
CA GLN A 214 -2.80 2.42 -21.75
C GLN A 214 -3.80 2.70 -22.89
N LYS A 215 -3.58 3.71 -23.72
CA LYS A 215 -4.56 4.20 -24.70
C LYS A 215 -5.00 3.13 -25.71
N THR A 216 -4.06 2.46 -26.35
CA THR A 216 -4.35 1.37 -27.31
C THR A 216 -5.10 0.21 -26.66
N ASN A 217 -4.76 -0.11 -25.41
CA ASN A 217 -5.44 -1.16 -24.66
C ASN A 217 -6.89 -0.75 -24.36
N ALA A 218 -7.09 0.49 -23.92
CA ALA A 218 -8.42 1.04 -23.64
C ALA A 218 -9.33 1.02 -24.87
N GLU A 219 -8.81 1.47 -26.03
CA GLU A 219 -9.53 1.48 -27.30
C GLU A 219 -9.93 0.06 -27.73
N THR A 220 -9.00 -0.89 -27.64
CA THR A 220 -9.25 -2.30 -27.97
C THR A 220 -10.32 -2.91 -27.07
N LEU A 221 -10.17 -2.75 -25.75
CA LEU A 221 -11.09 -3.32 -24.77
C LEU A 221 -12.48 -2.70 -24.88
N ALA A 222 -12.57 -1.37 -25.04
CA ALA A 222 -13.85 -0.67 -25.18
C ALA A 222 -14.60 -1.05 -26.47
N ALA A 223 -13.87 -1.36 -27.55
CA ALA A 223 -14.48 -1.78 -28.82
C ALA A 223 -15.05 -3.20 -28.78
N ILE A 224 -14.39 -4.12 -28.07
CA ILE A 224 -14.73 -5.56 -28.11
C ILE A 224 -15.63 -5.97 -26.94
N LEU A 225 -15.28 -5.58 -25.72
CA LEU A 225 -15.89 -6.13 -24.51
C LEU A 225 -17.40 -5.90 -24.35
N PRO A 226 -18.01 -4.78 -24.80
CA PRO A 226 -19.45 -4.57 -24.61
C PRO A 226 -20.34 -5.65 -25.24
N GLN A 227 -19.86 -6.34 -26.28
CA GLN A 227 -20.60 -7.38 -27.01
C GLN A 227 -19.95 -8.76 -26.91
N TRP A 228 -18.85 -8.87 -26.15
CA TRP A 228 -18.07 -10.11 -26.08
C TRP A 228 -18.80 -11.19 -25.27
N THR A 229 -18.87 -12.40 -25.84
CA THR A 229 -19.53 -13.57 -25.21
C THR A 229 -18.57 -14.75 -24.98
N GLY A 230 -17.26 -14.56 -25.17
CA GLY A 230 -16.23 -15.59 -25.02
C GLY A 230 -16.21 -16.70 -26.06
N ARG A 231 -17.03 -16.63 -27.12
CA ARG A 231 -17.12 -17.67 -28.17
C ARG A 231 -16.19 -17.42 -29.35
N ASN A 232 -15.81 -16.18 -29.60
CA ASN A 232 -14.99 -15.80 -30.74
C ASN A 232 -13.51 -15.84 -30.36
N THR A 233 -12.77 -16.82 -30.89
CA THR A 233 -11.35 -17.00 -30.63
C THR A 233 -10.52 -15.76 -30.99
N THR A 234 -10.82 -15.09 -32.11
CA THR A 234 -10.09 -13.89 -32.54
C THR A 234 -10.31 -12.72 -31.58
N GLU A 235 -11.51 -12.57 -31.03
CA GLU A 235 -11.78 -11.58 -29.98
C GLU A 235 -11.05 -11.94 -28.68
N ASN A 236 -11.10 -13.21 -28.27
CA ASN A 236 -10.38 -13.69 -27.07
C ASN A 236 -8.89 -13.35 -27.18
N GLU A 237 -8.25 -13.57 -28.33
CA GLU A 237 -6.85 -13.25 -28.54
C GLU A 237 -6.55 -11.73 -28.44
N LYS A 238 -7.45 -10.90 -28.98
CA LYS A 238 -7.31 -9.43 -28.89
C LYS A 238 -7.46 -8.94 -27.46
N ILE A 239 -8.43 -9.47 -26.72
CA ILE A 239 -8.63 -9.17 -25.30
C ILE A 239 -7.44 -9.65 -24.48
N ALA A 240 -6.95 -10.87 -24.71
CA ALA A 240 -5.77 -11.41 -24.05
C ALA A 240 -4.53 -10.52 -24.28
N ARG A 241 -4.28 -10.06 -25.52
CA ARG A 241 -3.21 -9.10 -25.82
C ARG A 241 -3.38 -7.79 -25.08
N ALA A 242 -4.58 -7.20 -25.10
CA ALA A 242 -4.83 -5.93 -24.43
C ALA A 242 -4.65 -6.04 -22.91
N LEU A 243 -5.15 -7.11 -22.28
CA LEU A 243 -4.94 -7.39 -20.85
C LEU A 243 -3.46 -7.62 -20.51
N ALA A 244 -2.73 -8.38 -21.33
CA ALA A 244 -1.29 -8.59 -21.16
C ALA A 244 -0.48 -7.29 -21.34
N SER A 245 -0.86 -6.45 -22.30
CA SER A 245 -0.27 -5.11 -22.49
C SER A 245 -0.61 -4.16 -21.34
N SER A 246 -1.74 -4.37 -20.67
CA SER A 246 -2.07 -3.75 -19.38
C SER A 246 -1.50 -4.50 -18.17
N ARG A 247 -0.62 -5.48 -18.39
CA ARG A 247 0.12 -6.27 -17.38
C ARG A 247 -0.71 -7.26 -16.56
N PHE A 248 -1.98 -7.47 -16.88
CA PHE A 248 -2.83 -8.51 -16.26
C PHE A 248 -2.54 -9.91 -16.83
N TYR A 249 -1.29 -10.36 -16.77
CA TYR A 249 -0.85 -11.61 -17.38
C TYR A 249 -1.59 -12.86 -16.88
N GLU A 250 -1.91 -12.90 -15.57
CA GLU A 250 -2.71 -13.98 -14.98
C GLU A 250 -4.06 -14.15 -15.68
N TYR A 251 -4.76 -13.04 -15.92
CA TYR A 251 -6.08 -13.03 -16.57
C TYR A 251 -5.99 -13.13 -18.09
N ALA A 252 -4.98 -12.52 -18.70
CA ALA A 252 -4.72 -12.67 -20.12
C ALA A 252 -4.52 -14.14 -20.50
N ALA A 253 -3.82 -14.92 -19.67
CA ALA A 253 -3.59 -16.34 -19.88
C ALA A 253 -4.87 -17.19 -19.87
N LEU A 254 -5.96 -16.74 -19.24
CA LEU A 254 -7.25 -17.43 -19.25
C LEU A 254 -7.96 -17.33 -20.62
N LEU A 255 -7.63 -16.31 -21.40
CA LEU A 255 -8.20 -16.06 -22.73
C LEU A 255 -7.23 -16.40 -23.86
N ALA A 256 -5.95 -16.53 -23.55
CA ALA A 256 -4.90 -16.76 -24.53
C ALA A 256 -5.07 -18.10 -25.25
N THR A 257 -4.83 -18.09 -26.57
CA THR A 257 -4.85 -19.30 -27.40
C THR A 257 -3.46 -19.94 -27.47
N PRO A 258 -3.32 -21.17 -27.98
CA PRO A 258 -2.02 -21.77 -28.25
C PRO A 258 -1.12 -20.97 -29.20
N ALA A 259 -1.65 -19.99 -29.94
CA ALA A 259 -0.84 -19.08 -30.77
C ALA A 259 -0.16 -17.97 -29.94
N GLN A 260 -0.58 -17.76 -28.69
CA GLN A 260 -0.11 -16.70 -27.80
C GLN A 260 0.80 -17.25 -26.69
N GLN A 261 1.75 -18.11 -27.07
CA GLN A 261 2.64 -18.82 -26.14
C GLN A 261 3.38 -17.87 -25.20
N ASP A 262 3.78 -16.68 -25.64
CA ASP A 262 4.43 -15.68 -24.80
C ASP A 262 3.61 -15.34 -23.54
N ILE A 263 2.31 -15.12 -23.69
CA ILE A 263 1.41 -14.79 -22.58
C ILE A 263 1.31 -15.99 -21.64
N LEU A 264 1.18 -17.19 -22.20
CA LEU A 264 1.04 -18.44 -21.45
C LEU A 264 2.31 -18.77 -20.65
N HIS A 265 3.48 -18.71 -21.28
CA HIS A 265 4.78 -18.96 -20.66
C HIS A 265 5.09 -17.91 -19.60
N TYR A 266 4.88 -16.63 -19.88
CA TYR A 266 5.15 -15.58 -18.92
C TYR A 266 4.23 -15.66 -17.70
N ALA A 267 2.92 -15.87 -17.89
CA ALA A 267 1.99 -16.06 -16.78
C ALA A 267 2.32 -17.32 -15.94
N ALA A 268 2.81 -18.39 -16.57
CA ALA A 268 3.28 -19.58 -15.86
C ALA A 268 4.53 -19.29 -15.04
N PHE A 269 5.50 -18.55 -15.60
CA PHE A 269 6.69 -18.09 -14.90
C PHE A 269 6.31 -17.28 -13.66
N LEU A 270 5.42 -16.29 -13.77
CA LEU A 270 5.00 -15.47 -12.62
C LEU A 270 4.43 -16.34 -11.49
N ARG A 271 3.56 -17.31 -11.79
CA ARG A 271 3.00 -18.23 -10.79
C ARG A 271 4.04 -19.15 -10.15
N GLN A 272 5.03 -19.61 -10.90
CA GLN A 272 6.10 -20.47 -10.38
C GLN A 272 7.06 -19.67 -9.50
N THR A 273 7.42 -18.47 -9.94
CA THR A 273 8.25 -17.53 -9.21
C THR A 273 7.60 -17.10 -7.91
N ASP A 274 6.30 -16.77 -7.91
CA ASP A 274 5.54 -16.46 -6.69
C ASP A 274 5.63 -17.59 -5.63
N LYS A 275 5.45 -18.85 -6.04
CA LYS A 275 5.60 -20.01 -5.15
C LYS A 275 7.01 -20.15 -4.60
N LEU A 276 8.02 -19.95 -5.45
CA LEU A 276 9.43 -20.01 -5.06
C LEU A 276 9.76 -18.92 -4.02
N ILE A 277 9.28 -17.70 -4.25
CA ILE A 277 9.47 -16.55 -3.36
C ILE A 277 8.76 -16.79 -2.03
N THR A 278 7.48 -17.20 -2.06
CA THR A 278 6.71 -17.49 -0.85
C THR A 278 7.40 -18.55 0.00
N TYR A 279 7.88 -19.63 -0.60
CA TYR A 279 8.62 -20.66 0.11
C TYR A 279 9.92 -20.11 0.73
N TYR A 280 10.70 -19.34 -0.04
CA TYR A 280 11.92 -18.71 0.46
C TYR A 280 11.63 -17.79 1.65
N TYR A 281 10.60 -16.95 1.56
CA TYR A 281 10.20 -16.05 2.63
C TYR A 281 9.70 -16.77 3.89
N GLN A 282 9.01 -17.90 3.75
CA GLN A 282 8.70 -18.78 4.88
C GLN A 282 9.98 -19.28 5.55
N GLN A 283 10.96 -19.78 4.78
CA GLN A 283 12.24 -20.20 5.35
C GLN A 283 12.99 -19.04 6.00
N LEU A 284 12.89 -17.83 5.43
CA LEU A 284 13.55 -16.63 5.96
C LEU A 284 12.96 -16.22 7.30
N ALA A 285 11.63 -16.17 7.39
CA ALA A 285 10.91 -15.91 8.63
C ALA A 285 11.22 -16.94 9.74
N LEU A 286 11.50 -18.19 9.34
CA LEU A 286 11.90 -19.27 10.24
C LEU A 286 13.40 -19.34 10.52
N LYS A 287 14.20 -18.39 10.00
CA LYS A 287 15.67 -18.34 10.13
C LYS A 287 16.36 -19.61 9.57
N LYS A 288 15.79 -20.16 8.49
CA LYS A 288 16.24 -21.37 7.78
C LYS A 288 16.55 -21.13 6.30
N ALA A 289 16.42 -19.90 5.82
CA ALA A 289 16.65 -19.55 4.43
C ALA A 289 18.10 -19.79 3.99
N ASN A 290 18.25 -20.12 2.70
CA ASN A 290 19.53 -20.17 2.01
C ASN A 290 19.46 -19.27 0.77
N ASP A 291 20.04 -18.08 0.89
CA ASP A 291 19.98 -17.02 -0.12
C ASP A 291 20.60 -17.47 -1.46
N SER A 292 21.71 -18.20 -1.42
CA SER A 292 22.40 -18.68 -2.63
C SER A 292 21.59 -19.74 -3.38
N LEU A 293 20.93 -20.63 -2.65
CA LEU A 293 20.06 -21.65 -3.24
C LEU A 293 18.82 -21.00 -3.88
N PHE A 294 18.21 -20.04 -3.19
CA PHE A 294 17.07 -19.29 -3.72
C PHE A 294 17.43 -18.56 -5.02
N GLU A 295 18.53 -17.80 -5.03
CA GLU A 295 19.00 -17.10 -6.22
C GLU A 295 19.29 -18.06 -7.38
N THR A 296 19.89 -19.22 -7.10
CA THR A 296 20.13 -20.26 -8.11
C THR A 296 18.83 -20.75 -8.74
N HIS A 297 17.82 -21.09 -7.93
CA HIS A 297 16.52 -21.53 -8.45
C HIS A 297 15.77 -20.42 -9.21
N LEU A 298 15.89 -19.17 -8.75
CA LEU A 298 15.30 -18.02 -9.43
C LEU A 298 15.93 -17.83 -10.81
N LEU A 299 17.27 -17.81 -10.90
CA LEU A 299 17.97 -17.65 -12.18
C LEU A 299 17.73 -18.83 -13.12
N GLN A 300 17.58 -20.05 -12.61
CA GLN A 300 17.15 -21.20 -13.41
C GLN A 300 15.75 -21.00 -14.00
N SER A 301 14.81 -20.48 -13.20
CA SER A 301 13.45 -20.16 -13.66
C SER A 301 13.47 -19.06 -14.73
N CYS A 302 14.30 -18.03 -14.54
CA CYS A 302 14.53 -16.98 -15.53
C CYS A 302 15.10 -17.53 -16.84
N ALA A 303 16.14 -18.37 -16.78
CA ALA A 303 16.76 -18.99 -17.94
C ALA A 303 15.78 -19.90 -18.72
N GLN A 304 14.98 -20.68 -17.99
CA GLN A 304 13.94 -21.53 -18.59
C GLN A 304 12.91 -20.69 -19.35
N LEU A 305 12.47 -19.56 -18.79
CA LEU A 305 11.55 -18.67 -19.47
C LEU A 305 12.20 -18.06 -20.74
N LEU A 306 13.44 -17.59 -20.68
CA LEU A 306 14.14 -17.07 -21.85
C LEU A 306 14.22 -18.13 -22.97
N GLN A 307 14.51 -19.38 -22.61
CA GLN A 307 14.51 -20.51 -23.55
C GLN A 307 13.13 -20.73 -24.19
N GLN A 308 12.06 -20.73 -23.39
CA GLN A 308 10.68 -20.87 -23.88
C GLN A 308 10.25 -19.73 -24.82
N LEU A 309 10.78 -18.53 -24.61
CA LEU A 309 10.51 -17.34 -25.42
C LEU A 309 11.47 -17.16 -26.60
N HIS A 310 12.41 -18.09 -26.78
CA HIS A 310 13.49 -18.02 -27.77
C HIS A 310 14.31 -16.71 -27.67
N LEU A 311 14.57 -16.25 -26.46
CA LEU A 311 15.37 -15.08 -26.15
C LEU A 311 16.78 -15.49 -25.69
N SER A 312 17.79 -14.71 -26.06
CA SER A 312 19.18 -14.93 -25.68
C SER A 312 19.62 -13.93 -24.61
N ALA A 313 20.30 -14.43 -23.58
CA ALA A 313 21.00 -13.61 -22.58
C ALA A 313 22.41 -13.18 -23.04
N GLY A 314 22.78 -13.51 -24.28
CA GLY A 314 24.15 -13.33 -24.78
C GLY A 314 25.10 -14.42 -24.28
N THR A 315 26.40 -14.12 -24.28
CA THR A 315 27.47 -15.05 -23.89
C THR A 315 27.86 -14.94 -22.42
N GLN A 316 27.38 -13.90 -21.71
CA GLN A 316 27.67 -13.68 -20.31
C GLN A 316 26.76 -14.55 -19.42
N PRO A 317 27.18 -14.91 -18.20
CA PRO A 317 26.31 -15.55 -17.23
C PRO A 317 25.06 -14.72 -16.98
N LEU A 318 23.89 -15.36 -16.95
CA LEU A 318 22.63 -14.69 -16.68
C LEU A 318 22.63 -14.12 -15.26
N THR A 319 22.47 -12.81 -15.14
CA THR A 319 22.15 -12.12 -13.88
C THR A 319 20.68 -11.74 -13.84
N TYR A 320 20.17 -11.38 -12.67
CA TYR A 320 18.79 -10.90 -12.56
C TYR A 320 18.59 -9.56 -13.28
N ASP A 321 19.58 -8.66 -13.24
CA ASP A 321 19.53 -7.39 -13.95
C ASP A 321 19.50 -7.59 -15.48
N THR A 322 20.34 -8.48 -16.03
CA THR A 322 20.29 -8.81 -17.45
C THR A 322 18.97 -9.48 -17.84
N PHE A 323 18.38 -10.29 -16.96
CA PHE A 323 17.02 -10.80 -17.17
C PHE A 323 16.00 -9.66 -17.25
N LEU A 324 16.02 -8.70 -16.31
CA LEU A 324 15.11 -7.56 -16.33
C LEU A 324 15.29 -6.69 -17.57
N GLU A 325 16.52 -6.43 -18.02
CA GLU A 325 16.81 -5.69 -19.26
C GLU A 325 16.17 -6.33 -20.49
N ILE A 326 16.22 -7.67 -20.60
CA ILE A 326 15.61 -8.42 -21.70
C ILE A 326 14.07 -8.40 -21.62
N MET A 327 13.54 -8.49 -20.40
CA MET A 327 12.11 -8.69 -20.16
C MET A 327 11.32 -7.38 -20.10
N THR A 328 11.96 -6.27 -19.73
CA THR A 328 11.31 -4.94 -19.61
C THR A 328 10.63 -4.52 -20.91
N PRO A 329 11.28 -4.54 -22.10
CA PRO A 329 10.64 -4.06 -23.33
C PRO A 329 9.48 -4.94 -23.80
N ARG A 330 9.50 -6.25 -23.47
CA ARG A 330 8.52 -7.22 -23.96
C ARG A 330 7.33 -7.38 -23.02
N PHE A 331 7.58 -7.40 -21.72
CA PHE A 331 6.55 -7.66 -20.71
C PHE A 331 6.35 -6.54 -19.69
N GLY A 332 7.13 -5.46 -19.79
CA GLY A 332 7.15 -4.42 -18.77
C GLY A 332 7.70 -4.88 -17.43
N THR A 333 8.41 -6.02 -17.36
CA THR A 333 8.94 -6.57 -16.10
C THR A 333 9.89 -5.57 -15.45
N SER A 334 9.71 -5.28 -14.16
CA SER A 334 10.57 -4.35 -13.42
C SER A 334 10.70 -4.77 -11.96
N GLY A 335 11.81 -4.36 -11.34
CA GLY A 335 12.10 -4.64 -9.95
C GLY A 335 13.60 -4.80 -9.71
N PHE A 336 13.95 -5.58 -8.69
CA PHE A 336 15.34 -5.88 -8.34
C PHE A 336 15.41 -7.15 -7.48
N LEU A 337 16.60 -7.75 -7.42
CA LEU A 337 16.96 -8.78 -6.46
C LEU A 337 18.13 -8.23 -5.63
N GLY A 338 17.93 -8.06 -4.33
CA GLY A 338 18.95 -7.40 -3.51
C GLY A 338 18.53 -7.19 -2.07
N VAL A 339 19.16 -6.24 -1.42
CA VAL A 339 18.90 -5.88 -0.02
C VAL A 339 18.33 -4.47 0.00
N SER A 340 17.25 -4.24 0.75
CA SER A 340 16.64 -2.91 0.88
C SER A 340 17.08 -2.19 2.16
N SER A 341 16.85 -0.89 2.20
CA SER A 341 17.12 -0.10 3.39
C SER A 341 16.27 -0.59 4.58
N GLY A 342 16.92 -1.04 5.64
CA GLY A 342 16.26 -1.50 6.87
C GLY A 342 16.00 -3.01 6.96
N PHE A 343 16.36 -3.80 5.95
CA PHE A 343 16.34 -5.26 6.02
C PHE A 343 17.68 -5.82 5.55
N SER A 344 18.23 -6.84 6.23
CA SER A 344 19.60 -7.31 5.97
C SER A 344 19.69 -8.57 5.10
N SER A 345 18.57 -9.21 4.79
CA SER A 345 18.53 -10.40 3.93
C SER A 345 18.09 -10.05 2.52
N LYS A 346 18.36 -10.97 1.57
CA LYS A 346 17.92 -10.78 0.19
C LYS A 346 16.39 -10.74 0.10
N GLU A 347 15.91 -9.84 -0.72
CA GLU A 347 14.52 -9.73 -1.12
C GLU A 347 14.40 -9.45 -2.62
N ILE A 348 13.21 -9.69 -3.13
CA ILE A 348 12.87 -9.48 -4.53
C ILE A 348 11.70 -8.53 -4.62
N CYS A 349 11.89 -7.48 -5.39
CA CYS A 349 10.80 -6.72 -5.97
C CYS A 349 10.64 -7.20 -7.41
N LEU A 350 9.42 -7.60 -7.77
CA LEU A 350 9.08 -8.03 -9.12
C LEU A 350 7.65 -7.58 -9.40
N GLY A 351 7.49 -6.69 -10.35
CA GLY A 351 6.20 -6.20 -10.83
C GLY A 351 6.31 -5.77 -12.27
N HIS A 352 5.37 -4.93 -12.69
CA HIS A 352 5.25 -4.54 -14.08
C HIS A 352 5.04 -3.05 -14.24
N ILE A 353 5.73 -2.46 -15.21
CA ILE A 353 5.52 -1.09 -15.65
C ILE A 353 4.13 -0.98 -16.25
N VAL A 354 3.27 -0.21 -15.60
CA VAL A 354 1.89 0.09 -16.03
C VAL A 354 1.73 1.50 -16.57
N ASN A 355 2.69 2.38 -16.28
CA ASN A 355 2.76 3.73 -16.82
C ASN A 355 4.21 4.23 -16.88
N ILE A 356 4.50 5.06 -17.87
CA ILE A 356 5.76 5.80 -17.99
C ILE A 356 5.40 7.24 -18.33
N THR A 357 5.86 8.18 -17.50
CA THR A 357 5.67 9.61 -17.70
C THR A 357 7.03 10.27 -17.78
N HIS A 358 7.34 10.86 -18.93
CA HIS A 358 8.48 11.76 -19.08
C HIS A 358 7.99 13.19 -18.89
N LYS A 359 8.58 13.92 -17.94
CA LYS A 359 8.21 15.31 -17.68
C LYS A 359 9.44 16.19 -17.65
N GLU A 360 9.40 17.27 -18.42
CA GLU A 360 10.30 18.39 -18.22
C GLU A 360 9.81 19.19 -17.00
N VAL A 361 10.73 19.42 -16.06
CA VAL A 361 10.48 20.21 -14.86
C VAL A 361 11.12 21.57 -15.05
N LEU A 362 10.31 22.62 -14.99
CA LEU A 362 10.76 24.01 -15.05
C LEU A 362 10.57 24.66 -13.68
N GLN A 363 11.67 25.07 -13.05
CA GLN A 363 11.65 25.79 -11.77
C GLN A 363 12.52 27.04 -11.87
N TYR A 364 11.90 28.21 -11.70
CA TYR A 364 12.57 29.51 -11.72
C TYR A 364 13.50 29.73 -12.94
N GLY A 365 13.11 29.23 -14.11
CA GLY A 365 13.87 29.34 -15.36
C GLY A 365 14.87 28.21 -15.64
N TYR A 366 15.08 27.31 -14.69
CA TYR A 366 15.95 26.14 -14.82
C TYR A 366 15.16 24.91 -15.26
N LYS A 367 15.75 24.11 -16.15
CA LYS A 367 15.10 22.94 -16.76
C LYS A 367 15.78 21.64 -16.34
N GLY A 368 15.02 20.75 -15.72
CA GLY A 368 15.40 19.35 -15.52
C GLY A 368 14.47 18.43 -16.29
N SER A 369 14.86 17.16 -16.42
CA SER A 369 13.98 16.10 -16.89
C SER A 369 13.91 14.99 -15.85
N LEU A 370 12.73 14.36 -15.79
CA LEU A 370 12.47 13.20 -14.96
C LEU A 370 11.69 12.17 -15.75
N THR A 371 12.09 10.92 -15.58
CA THR A 371 11.28 9.77 -16.00
C THR A 371 10.62 9.19 -14.76
N PHE A 372 9.30 9.21 -14.72
CA PHE A 372 8.51 8.60 -13.66
C PHE A 372 7.86 7.31 -14.17
N ILE A 373 8.14 6.20 -13.50
CA ILE A 373 7.68 4.87 -13.87
C ILE A 373 6.80 4.35 -12.74
N GLU A 374 5.56 3.98 -13.07
CA GLU A 374 4.68 3.29 -12.13
C GLU A 374 4.79 1.79 -12.35
N VAL A 375 5.20 1.10 -11.30
CA VAL A 375 5.27 -0.36 -11.23
C VAL A 375 4.08 -0.85 -10.42
N ASP A 376 3.35 -1.84 -10.92
CA ASP A 376 2.17 -2.40 -10.29
C ASP A 376 2.05 -3.90 -10.60
N LEU A 377 0.96 -4.54 -10.16
CA LEU A 377 0.69 -5.97 -10.36
C LEU A 377 1.92 -6.81 -9.93
N MET A 378 2.34 -6.54 -8.69
CA MET A 378 3.53 -7.11 -8.08
C MET A 378 3.35 -8.62 -7.90
N THR A 379 4.35 -9.39 -8.33
CA THR A 379 4.56 -10.78 -7.91
C THR A 379 5.24 -10.82 -6.54
N SER A 380 6.10 -9.85 -6.24
CA SER A 380 6.67 -9.66 -4.90
C SER A 380 7.02 -8.19 -4.68
N ASN A 381 6.77 -7.69 -3.47
CA ASN A 381 7.15 -6.34 -3.04
C ASN A 381 8.05 -6.37 -1.79
N GLY A 382 9.03 -7.28 -1.80
CA GLY A 382 9.99 -7.47 -0.72
C GLY A 382 9.50 -8.38 0.41
N PHE A 383 10.44 -8.81 1.25
CA PHE A 383 10.16 -9.72 2.35
C PHE A 383 9.31 -9.05 3.42
N THR A 384 9.62 -7.80 3.76
CA THR A 384 8.86 -7.04 4.76
C THR A 384 7.40 -6.88 4.34
N GLY A 385 7.16 -6.64 3.05
CA GLY A 385 5.83 -6.59 2.43
C GLY A 385 5.07 -7.89 2.64
N TRP A 386 5.69 -9.00 2.30
CA TRP A 386 5.10 -10.34 2.49
C TRP A 386 4.90 -10.68 3.97
N PHE A 387 5.90 -10.44 4.82
CA PHE A 387 5.91 -10.81 6.23
C PHE A 387 4.81 -10.06 7.01
N THR A 388 4.59 -8.79 6.70
CA THR A 388 3.63 -7.93 7.40
C THR A 388 2.24 -7.91 6.76
N ASP A 389 1.98 -8.78 5.77
CA ASP A 389 0.72 -8.82 5.01
C ASP A 389 0.38 -7.44 4.40
N GLY A 390 1.39 -6.85 3.74
CA GLY A 390 1.29 -5.58 3.05
C GLY A 390 1.31 -4.33 3.96
N LYS A 391 1.37 -4.46 5.28
CA LYS A 391 1.38 -3.28 6.19
C LYS A 391 2.65 -2.43 6.07
N SER A 392 3.78 -3.04 5.72
CA SER A 392 5.05 -2.36 5.47
C SER A 392 5.65 -2.89 4.19
N ARG A 393 5.74 -2.06 3.15
CA ARG A 393 6.16 -2.47 1.80
C ARG A 393 7.05 -1.42 1.15
N ASN A 394 7.82 -1.80 0.13
CA ASN A 394 8.59 -0.83 -0.63
C ASN A 394 7.62 0.07 -1.43
N GLY A 395 7.79 1.39 -1.27
CA GLY A 395 7.02 2.39 -2.01
C GLY A 395 7.63 2.74 -3.37
N GLY A 396 8.93 2.54 -3.54
CA GLY A 396 9.62 2.93 -4.77
C GLY A 396 11.12 2.97 -4.60
N TRP A 397 11.81 3.29 -5.69
CA TRP A 397 13.25 3.48 -5.73
C TRP A 397 13.62 4.46 -6.84
N SER A 398 14.82 5.01 -6.79
CA SER A 398 15.33 5.96 -7.78
C SER A 398 16.63 5.45 -8.37
N VAL A 399 16.79 5.58 -9.70
CA VAL A 399 18.04 5.29 -10.41
C VAL A 399 18.29 6.44 -11.37
N ASN A 400 19.37 7.20 -11.15
CA ASN A 400 19.70 8.40 -11.92
C ASN A 400 18.53 9.40 -11.98
N ASP A 401 18.03 9.71 -13.18
CA ASP A 401 16.90 10.60 -13.47
C ASP A 401 15.56 9.86 -13.57
N THR A 402 15.52 8.61 -13.14
CA THR A 402 14.32 7.76 -13.19
C THR A 402 13.83 7.41 -11.78
N ILE A 403 12.57 7.71 -11.53
CA ILE A 403 11.86 7.39 -10.28
C ILE A 403 10.87 6.26 -10.56
N TYR A 404 11.00 5.18 -9.81
CA TYR A 404 10.07 4.06 -9.81
C TYR A 404 9.17 4.15 -8.58
N GLN A 405 7.86 4.15 -8.80
CA GLN A 405 6.87 4.07 -7.73
C GLN A 405 6.09 2.76 -7.81
N VAL A 406 6.00 2.05 -6.70
CA VAL A 406 5.12 0.88 -6.57
C VAL A 406 3.71 1.39 -6.31
N ARG A 407 2.88 1.43 -7.37
CA ARG A 407 1.55 2.04 -7.36
C ARG A 407 0.64 1.50 -6.26
N GLU A 408 0.68 0.20 -5.99
CA GLU A 408 -0.12 -0.44 -4.94
C GLU A 408 0.13 0.15 -3.55
N ALA A 409 1.33 0.68 -3.28
CA ALA A 409 1.65 1.33 -2.00
C ALA A 409 0.99 2.71 -1.84
N TYR A 410 0.48 3.31 -2.91
CA TYR A 410 -0.08 4.68 -2.92
C TYR A 410 -1.56 4.73 -3.29
N ILE A 411 -2.07 3.72 -4.00
CA ILE A 411 -3.43 3.74 -4.55
C ILE A 411 -4.53 3.83 -3.47
N GLU A 412 -4.24 3.43 -2.23
CA GLU A 412 -5.19 3.56 -1.11
C GLU A 412 -5.27 4.98 -0.53
N GLU A 413 -4.21 5.80 -0.67
CA GLU A 413 -4.18 7.15 -0.08
C GLU A 413 -5.33 8.05 -0.58
N PRO A 414 -5.63 8.12 -1.90
CA PRO A 414 -6.75 8.89 -2.43
C PRO A 414 -8.11 8.46 -1.85
N MET A 415 -8.30 7.16 -1.65
CA MET A 415 -9.52 6.61 -1.05
C MET A 415 -9.63 7.00 0.42
N ASN A 416 -8.52 6.90 1.15
CA ASN A 416 -8.45 7.29 2.55
C ASN A 416 -8.76 8.78 2.73
N VAL A 417 -8.19 9.67 1.90
CA VAL A 417 -8.47 11.10 2.02
C VAL A 417 -9.89 11.48 1.56
N TRP A 418 -10.47 10.76 0.61
CA TRP A 418 -11.89 10.92 0.26
C TRP A 418 -12.79 10.63 1.45
N THR A 419 -12.55 9.51 2.14
CA THR A 419 -13.29 9.14 3.36
C THR A 419 -13.10 10.18 4.46
N MET A 420 -11.90 10.73 4.64
CA MET A 420 -11.66 11.79 5.63
C MET A 420 -12.50 13.06 5.40
N VAL A 421 -12.83 13.39 4.15
CA VAL A 421 -13.64 14.56 3.81
C VAL A 421 -15.14 14.25 3.88
N THR A 422 -15.54 13.03 3.54
CA THR A 422 -16.96 12.68 3.33
C THR A 422 -17.61 11.93 4.47
N ASP A 423 -16.84 11.23 5.31
CA ASP A 423 -17.33 10.54 6.50
C ASP A 423 -17.07 11.35 7.78
N SER A 424 -18.15 11.83 8.40
CA SER A 424 -18.07 12.65 9.62
C SER A 424 -17.43 11.94 10.82
N SER A 425 -17.57 10.62 10.92
CA SER A 425 -17.02 9.83 12.03
C SER A 425 -15.51 9.70 11.90
N VAL A 426 -15.04 9.32 10.70
CA VAL A 426 -13.61 9.26 10.36
C VAL A 426 -13.00 10.65 10.49
N ARG A 427 -13.68 11.69 9.99
CA ARG A 427 -13.22 13.07 10.12
C ARG A 427 -13.00 13.47 11.58
N LYS A 428 -13.96 13.19 12.46
CA LYS A 428 -13.84 13.50 13.90
C LYS A 428 -12.66 12.76 14.53
N GLU A 429 -12.51 11.47 14.25
CA GLU A 429 -11.39 10.67 14.74
C GLU A 429 -10.04 11.26 14.29
N ARG A 430 -9.92 11.60 13.00
CA ARG A 430 -8.69 12.16 12.45
C ARG A 430 -8.37 13.55 13.00
N LEU A 431 -9.36 14.37 13.33
CA LEU A 431 -9.16 15.70 13.92
C LEU A 431 -8.92 15.70 15.43
N ALA A 432 -9.16 14.59 16.13
CA ALA A 432 -8.97 14.49 17.59
C ALA A 432 -7.55 14.92 18.07
N PRO A 433 -6.43 14.60 17.37
CA PRO A 433 -5.11 15.11 17.74
C PRO A 433 -5.01 16.64 17.73
N PHE A 434 -5.76 17.33 16.87
CA PHE A 434 -5.78 18.79 16.81
C PHE A 434 -6.45 19.41 18.04
N GLU A 435 -7.48 18.76 18.60
CA GLU A 435 -8.20 19.25 19.78
C GLU A 435 -7.29 19.40 21.02
N ASN A 436 -6.23 18.59 21.08
CA ASN A 436 -5.27 18.59 22.19
C ASN A 436 -4.07 19.55 22.00
N VAL A 437 -3.94 20.18 20.83
CA VAL A 437 -2.76 21.01 20.50
C VAL A 437 -2.60 22.18 21.48
N MET A 438 -3.70 22.83 21.85
CA MET A 438 -3.64 24.01 22.71
C MET A 438 -3.13 23.66 24.12
N GLY A 439 -3.53 22.51 24.66
CA GLY A 439 -3.10 22.03 25.98
C GLY A 439 -1.75 21.30 26.00
N SER A 440 -1.21 20.91 24.84
CA SER A 440 0.04 20.16 24.78
C SER A 440 1.28 21.06 24.82
N HIS A 441 2.35 20.57 25.44
CA HIS A 441 3.70 21.13 25.36
C HIS A 441 4.67 20.22 24.57
N ASP A 442 4.22 19.03 24.17
CA ASP A 442 5.01 18.11 23.37
C ASP A 442 4.96 18.52 21.89
N THR A 443 6.13 18.83 21.34
CA THR A 443 6.29 19.27 19.95
C THR A 443 5.75 18.25 18.95
N ALA A 444 5.96 16.95 19.19
CA ALA A 444 5.50 15.91 18.27
C ALA A 444 3.96 15.89 18.20
N THR A 445 3.30 15.93 19.36
CA THR A 445 1.83 16.03 19.47
C THR A 445 1.29 17.29 18.78
N ILE A 446 1.93 18.45 19.03
CA ILE A 446 1.54 19.73 18.42
C ILE A 446 1.64 19.63 16.88
N LEU A 447 2.78 19.22 16.35
CA LEU A 447 3.03 19.16 14.91
C LEU A 447 2.13 18.14 14.22
N ASN A 448 1.85 17.00 14.86
CA ASN A 448 0.90 16.03 14.33
C ASN A 448 -0.53 16.61 14.24
N GLY A 449 -1.03 17.22 15.32
CA GLY A 449 -2.36 17.83 15.33
C GLY A 449 -2.49 18.96 14.31
N ILE A 450 -1.52 19.86 14.25
CA ILE A 450 -1.46 20.95 13.27
C ILE A 450 -1.38 20.42 11.84
N GLY A 451 -0.49 19.45 11.60
CA GLY A 451 -0.33 18.84 10.28
C GLY A 451 -1.58 18.13 9.79
N VAL A 452 -2.34 17.47 10.66
CA VAL A 452 -3.65 16.90 10.29
C VAL A 452 -4.66 17.98 9.96
N ARG A 453 -4.76 19.04 10.78
CA ARG A 453 -5.70 20.14 10.53
C ARG A 453 -5.46 20.81 9.17
N MET A 454 -4.20 21.14 8.87
CA MET A 454 -3.82 21.74 7.59
C MET A 454 -4.19 20.85 6.41
N ARG A 455 -3.91 19.54 6.50
CA ARG A 455 -4.29 18.60 5.45
C ARG A 455 -5.80 18.52 5.26
N MET A 456 -6.59 18.53 6.34
CA MET A 456 -8.05 18.54 6.26
C MET A 456 -8.60 19.80 5.59
N ASP A 457 -8.16 20.99 6.02
CA ASP A 457 -8.62 22.26 5.44
C ASP A 457 -8.30 22.35 3.95
N ALA A 458 -7.13 21.83 3.57
CA ALA A 458 -6.70 21.74 2.20
C ALA A 458 -7.63 20.79 1.41
N LEU A 459 -7.92 19.59 1.92
CA LEU A 459 -8.78 18.61 1.25
C LEU A 459 -10.23 19.08 1.13
N ASP A 460 -10.75 19.78 2.14
CA ASP A 460 -12.06 20.44 2.08
C ASP A 460 -12.12 21.46 0.94
N THR A 461 -11.04 22.22 0.75
CA THR A 461 -10.92 23.18 -0.35
C THR A 461 -10.98 22.47 -1.70
N LEU A 462 -10.23 21.38 -1.88
CA LEU A 462 -10.24 20.57 -3.10
C LEU A 462 -11.66 20.04 -3.39
N TYR A 463 -12.31 19.45 -2.39
CA TYR A 463 -13.67 18.93 -2.50
C TYR A 463 -14.66 20.05 -2.88
N ALA A 464 -14.59 21.20 -2.22
CA ALA A 464 -15.48 22.33 -2.48
C ALA A 464 -15.29 22.91 -3.88
N VAL A 465 -14.06 22.96 -4.40
CA VAL A 465 -13.76 23.38 -5.78
C VAL A 465 -14.45 22.45 -6.78
N LEU A 466 -14.26 21.14 -6.64
CA LEU A 466 -14.85 20.15 -7.56
C LEU A 466 -16.38 20.13 -7.48
N LYS A 467 -16.96 20.27 -6.29
CA LYS A 467 -18.40 20.38 -6.12
C LYS A 467 -18.98 21.65 -6.77
N ARG A 468 -18.27 22.78 -6.70
CA ARG A 468 -18.66 24.02 -7.40
C ARG A 468 -18.60 23.90 -8.93
N GLN A 469 -17.84 22.96 -9.47
CA GLN A 469 -17.84 22.62 -10.91
C GLN A 469 -19.06 21.78 -11.33
N GLY A 470 -19.97 21.46 -10.39
CA GLY A 470 -21.18 20.71 -10.67
C GLY A 470 -21.03 19.18 -10.56
N LEU A 471 -19.85 18.69 -10.17
CA LEU A 471 -19.62 17.26 -9.98
C LEU A 471 -20.36 16.75 -8.73
N GLN A 472 -20.97 15.56 -8.84
CA GLN A 472 -21.71 14.91 -7.75
C GLN A 472 -21.48 13.39 -7.75
N GLY A 473 -21.85 12.75 -6.63
CA GLY A 473 -21.83 11.28 -6.48
C GLY A 473 -20.49 10.67 -6.89
N ARG A 474 -20.56 9.64 -7.74
CA ARG A 474 -19.41 8.89 -8.25
C ARG A 474 -18.44 9.76 -9.05
N ASP A 475 -18.94 10.67 -9.86
CA ASP A 475 -18.08 11.52 -10.70
C ASP A 475 -17.25 12.49 -9.86
N LEU A 476 -17.85 13.02 -8.78
CA LEU A 476 -17.12 13.83 -7.79
C LEU A 476 -16.04 13.02 -7.07
N GLN A 477 -16.34 11.79 -6.67
CA GLN A 477 -15.40 10.93 -5.97
C GLN A 477 -14.18 10.61 -6.84
N VAL A 478 -14.40 10.17 -8.09
CA VAL A 478 -13.30 9.86 -9.02
C VAL A 478 -12.49 11.13 -9.32
N ALA A 479 -13.14 12.25 -9.63
CA ALA A 479 -12.44 13.50 -9.90
C ALA A 479 -11.63 13.99 -8.69
N PHE A 480 -12.12 13.79 -7.46
CA PHE A 480 -11.40 14.12 -6.23
C PHE A 480 -10.14 13.27 -6.07
N MET A 481 -10.27 11.95 -6.20
CA MET A 481 -9.12 11.03 -6.09
C MET A 481 -8.06 11.33 -7.14
N THR A 482 -8.45 11.46 -8.41
CA THR A 482 -7.53 11.80 -9.51
C THR A 482 -6.86 13.17 -9.30
N ALA A 483 -7.62 14.19 -8.87
CA ALA A 483 -7.05 15.51 -8.61
C ALA A 483 -6.07 15.50 -7.42
N PHE A 484 -6.36 14.72 -6.37
CA PHE A 484 -5.46 14.54 -5.24
C PHE A 484 -4.16 13.83 -5.66
N GLU A 485 -4.26 12.70 -6.36
CA GLU A 485 -3.11 11.96 -6.89
C GLU A 485 -2.22 12.85 -7.76
N THR A 486 -2.83 13.56 -8.72
CA THR A 486 -2.11 14.46 -9.64
C THR A 486 -1.36 15.54 -8.86
N LYS A 487 -2.00 16.19 -7.88
CA LYS A 487 -1.37 17.25 -7.07
C LYS A 487 -0.23 16.72 -6.21
N GLN A 488 -0.36 15.52 -5.66
CA GLN A 488 0.69 14.88 -4.87
C GLN A 488 1.88 14.48 -5.74
N GLN A 489 1.62 13.90 -6.92
CA GLN A 489 2.66 13.54 -7.88
C GLN A 489 3.39 14.78 -8.39
N ASP A 490 2.66 15.83 -8.77
CA ASP A 490 3.24 17.11 -9.21
C ASP A 490 4.15 17.75 -8.17
N ALA A 491 3.80 17.62 -6.89
CA ALA A 491 4.62 18.14 -5.80
C ALA A 491 5.77 17.22 -5.42
N SER A 492 5.47 16.04 -4.90
CA SER A 492 6.46 15.16 -4.26
C SER A 492 7.31 14.40 -5.28
N ILE A 493 6.89 14.25 -6.54
CA ILE A 493 7.72 13.66 -7.59
C ILE A 493 8.31 14.76 -8.45
N PHE A 494 7.46 15.50 -9.18
CA PHE A 494 7.99 16.38 -10.22
C PHE A 494 8.63 17.65 -9.66
N ALA A 495 8.09 18.27 -8.61
CA ALA A 495 8.72 19.45 -8.02
C ALA A 495 9.91 19.07 -7.11
N HIS A 496 9.74 18.06 -6.24
CA HIS A 496 10.80 17.63 -5.32
C HIS A 496 11.97 16.97 -6.06
N GLU A 497 11.75 15.83 -6.72
CA GLU A 497 12.82 15.11 -7.42
C GLU A 497 13.36 15.92 -8.59
N GLY A 498 12.51 16.76 -9.21
CA GLY A 498 12.92 17.63 -10.31
C GLY A 498 13.92 18.67 -9.84
N ARG A 499 13.85 19.10 -8.58
CA ARG A 499 14.86 19.96 -7.99
C ARG A 499 16.21 19.26 -7.85
N HIS A 500 16.24 17.99 -7.42
CA HIS A 500 17.49 17.23 -7.40
C HIS A 500 18.13 17.14 -8.79
N SER A 501 17.32 16.88 -9.82
CA SER A 501 17.77 16.87 -11.22
C SER A 501 18.34 18.22 -11.68
N ILE A 502 17.63 19.32 -11.39
CA ILE A 502 18.11 20.69 -11.69
C ILE A 502 19.44 20.99 -10.98
N ASP A 503 19.54 20.68 -9.68
CA ASP A 503 20.76 20.94 -8.92
C ASP A 503 21.94 20.13 -9.47
N GLN A 504 21.73 18.87 -9.89
CA GLN A 504 22.77 18.04 -10.52
C GLN A 504 23.22 18.56 -11.89
N ILE A 505 22.34 19.20 -12.65
CA ILE A 505 22.65 19.75 -13.98
C ILE A 505 23.40 21.07 -13.87
N TYR A 506 22.90 22.00 -13.05
CA TYR A 506 23.37 23.40 -13.05
C TYR A 506 24.29 23.74 -11.87
N PHE A 507 24.26 22.96 -10.79
CA PHE A 507 24.96 23.22 -9.53
C PHE A 507 25.65 21.94 -9.03
N LYS A 508 26.22 21.15 -9.96
CA LYS A 508 26.71 19.80 -9.69
C LYS A 508 27.66 19.73 -8.50
N LYS A 509 28.62 20.66 -8.44
CA LYS A 509 29.62 20.68 -7.37
C LYS A 509 28.98 21.00 -6.02
N GLU A 510 28.14 22.03 -5.98
CA GLU A 510 27.41 22.43 -4.79
C GLU A 510 26.47 21.32 -4.31
N PHE A 511 25.86 20.57 -5.24
CA PHE A 511 25.02 19.42 -4.93
C PHE A 511 25.86 18.28 -4.35
N GLU A 512 26.96 17.90 -5.01
CA GLU A 512 27.86 16.82 -4.56
C GLU A 512 28.51 17.11 -3.20
N ASP A 513 28.86 18.37 -2.93
CA ASP A 513 29.47 18.81 -1.67
C ASP A 513 28.42 18.98 -0.55
N ALA A 514 27.14 19.22 -0.88
CA ALA A 514 26.09 19.42 0.11
C ALA A 514 25.76 18.12 0.87
N PRO A 515 25.56 18.17 2.21
CA PRO A 515 25.07 17.02 2.96
C PRO A 515 23.64 16.65 2.55
N SER A 516 23.25 15.39 2.72
CA SER A 516 21.90 14.89 2.34
C SER A 516 20.77 15.78 2.86
N LYS A 517 20.81 16.22 4.13
CA LYS A 517 19.78 17.11 4.71
C LYS A 517 19.61 18.43 3.95
N GLU A 518 20.68 18.98 3.37
CA GLU A 518 20.64 20.25 2.64
C GLU A 518 20.08 20.06 1.24
N ARG A 519 20.45 18.97 0.55
CA ARG A 519 19.84 18.59 -0.73
C ARG A 519 18.33 18.40 -0.58
N GLU A 520 17.93 17.64 0.44
CA GLU A 520 16.53 17.41 0.80
C GLU A 520 15.78 18.70 1.17
N TYR A 521 16.44 19.61 1.88
CA TYR A 521 15.87 20.90 2.23
C TYR A 521 15.57 21.73 0.96
N ARG A 522 16.54 21.86 0.04
CA ARG A 522 16.35 22.58 -1.23
C ARG A 522 15.21 21.99 -2.06
N ALA A 523 15.14 20.67 -2.15
CA ALA A 523 14.04 19.99 -2.84
C ALA A 523 12.68 20.24 -2.19
N LYS A 524 12.59 20.27 -0.84
CA LYS A 524 11.36 20.60 -0.12
C LYS A 524 10.91 22.05 -0.31
N LEU A 525 11.83 23.00 -0.46
CA LEU A 525 11.47 24.38 -0.82
C LEU A 525 10.71 24.40 -2.14
N SER A 526 11.21 23.69 -3.16
CA SER A 526 10.54 23.56 -4.45
C SER A 526 9.24 22.75 -4.36
N GLU A 527 9.21 21.66 -3.59
CA GLU A 527 8.01 20.85 -3.33
C GLU A 527 6.86 21.72 -2.81
N ILE A 528 7.13 22.67 -1.92
CA ILE A 528 6.07 23.53 -1.36
C ILE A 528 5.80 24.75 -2.26
N ALA A 529 6.85 25.46 -2.70
CA ALA A 529 6.71 26.72 -3.43
C ALA A 529 6.07 26.52 -4.82
N CYS A 530 6.40 25.42 -5.50
CA CYS A 530 5.92 25.13 -6.85
C CYS A 530 4.59 24.33 -6.87
N ALA A 531 4.10 23.86 -5.73
CA ALA A 531 2.91 23.03 -5.68
C ALA A 531 1.60 23.82 -5.78
N GLU A 532 0.60 23.20 -6.42
CA GLU A 532 -0.78 23.67 -6.41
C GLU A 532 -1.46 23.54 -5.05
N PHE A 533 -0.88 22.76 -4.13
CA PHE A 533 -1.48 22.42 -2.84
C PHE A 533 -0.54 22.60 -1.63
N PRO A 534 0.01 23.81 -1.43
CA PRO A 534 1.11 24.05 -0.49
C PRO A 534 0.71 23.85 0.99
N VAL A 535 -0.55 24.11 1.36
CA VAL A 535 -1.07 23.90 2.73
C VAL A 535 -1.00 22.43 3.13
N PHE A 536 -1.44 21.54 2.23
CA PHE A 536 -1.42 20.09 2.48
C PHE A 536 0.02 19.59 2.65
N LEU A 537 0.92 20.01 1.77
CA LEU A 537 2.32 19.59 1.78
C LEU A 537 3.06 20.09 3.00
N LEU A 538 2.87 21.37 3.37
CA LEU A 538 3.47 21.90 4.58
C LEU A 538 3.00 21.10 5.81
N GLY A 539 1.70 20.82 5.91
CA GLY A 539 1.14 19.99 6.98
C GLY A 539 1.74 18.57 7.03
N LYS A 540 1.95 17.94 5.86
CA LYS A 540 2.61 16.62 5.74
C LYS A 540 4.10 16.67 6.14
N ILE A 541 4.80 17.74 5.79
CA ILE A 541 6.25 17.91 6.03
C ILE A 541 6.53 18.17 7.51
N ILE A 542 5.84 19.13 8.14
CA ILE A 542 6.12 19.49 9.53
C ILE A 542 5.71 18.40 10.52
N SER A 543 4.75 17.53 10.17
CA SER A 543 4.35 16.41 11.02
C SER A 543 5.35 15.22 10.99
N ARG A 544 6.44 15.33 10.22
CA ARG A 544 7.43 14.25 10.00
C ARG A 544 8.86 14.71 10.29
N THR A 545 9.06 15.61 11.25
CA THR A 545 10.41 15.96 11.73
C THR A 545 11.05 14.76 12.42
N GLY A 546 12.39 14.68 12.38
CA GLY A 546 13.10 13.53 12.94
C GLY A 546 14.59 13.50 12.61
N PRO A 547 15.32 12.47 13.07
CA PRO A 547 16.78 12.44 13.01
C PRO A 547 17.37 12.11 11.62
N GLY A 548 16.61 11.50 10.70
CA GLY A 548 17.07 11.17 9.35
C GLY A 548 17.16 12.39 8.42
N GLY A 549 17.80 12.25 7.25
CA GLY A 549 18.02 13.35 6.29
C GLY A 549 16.75 14.14 5.95
N HIS A 550 15.67 13.45 5.57
CA HIS A 550 14.36 14.10 5.35
C HIS A 550 13.79 14.72 6.64
N GLY A 551 13.94 14.06 7.80
CA GLY A 551 13.42 14.56 9.07
C GLY A 551 14.12 15.85 9.53
N GLN A 552 15.42 15.95 9.27
CA GLN A 552 16.23 17.15 9.52
C GLN A 552 15.86 18.27 8.54
N ALA A 553 15.67 17.95 7.26
CA ALA A 553 15.18 18.91 6.27
C ALA A 553 13.78 19.44 6.61
N ASN A 554 12.87 18.57 7.08
CA ASN A 554 11.55 18.96 7.58
C ASN A 554 11.66 19.91 8.79
N GLN A 555 12.63 19.70 9.67
CA GLN A 555 12.88 20.60 10.80
C GLN A 555 13.38 21.97 10.33
N MET A 556 14.21 22.02 9.28
CA MET A 556 14.63 23.30 8.67
C MET A 556 13.43 24.04 8.09
N ILE A 557 12.56 23.35 7.34
CA ILE A 557 11.31 23.91 6.82
C ILE A 557 10.42 24.49 7.94
N LEU A 558 10.27 23.75 9.06
CA LEU A 558 9.51 24.22 10.21
C LEU A 558 10.12 25.51 10.80
N ASN A 559 11.45 25.56 10.94
CA ASN A 559 12.13 26.73 11.48
C ASN A 559 11.92 27.98 10.60
N GLU A 560 11.98 27.84 9.28
CA GLU A 560 11.76 28.94 8.33
C GLU A 560 10.34 29.50 8.43
N VAL A 561 9.33 28.63 8.53
CA VAL A 561 7.93 29.05 8.72
C VAL A 561 7.75 29.81 10.02
N LEU A 562 8.32 29.32 11.12
CA LEU A 562 8.22 29.99 12.42
C LEU A 562 8.91 31.37 12.39
N GLN A 563 10.07 31.48 11.74
CA GLN A 563 10.75 32.76 11.55
C GLN A 563 9.92 33.72 10.69
N TRP A 564 9.30 33.22 9.62
CA TRP A 564 8.43 34.02 8.77
C TRP A 564 7.22 34.53 9.54
N MET A 565 6.57 33.68 10.33
CA MET A 565 5.43 34.06 11.19
C MET A 565 5.81 35.13 12.20
N TYR A 566 6.98 35.01 12.83
CA TYR A 566 7.49 36.01 13.78
C TYR A 566 7.70 37.39 13.13
N LYS A 567 8.12 37.43 11.86
CA LYS A 567 8.34 38.68 11.12
C LYS A 567 7.06 39.31 10.56
N HIS A 568 5.99 38.52 10.39
CA HIS A 568 4.75 38.96 9.71
C HIS A 568 3.46 38.67 10.49
N PRO A 569 3.40 38.89 11.83
CA PRO A 569 2.22 38.50 12.62
C PRO A 569 0.96 39.22 12.16
N SER A 570 1.06 40.49 11.76
CA SER A 570 -0.07 41.30 11.26
C SER A 570 -0.61 40.85 9.91
N ALA A 571 0.15 40.07 9.14
CA ALA A 571 -0.31 39.52 7.87
C ALA A 571 -1.14 38.24 8.06
N ILE A 572 -1.06 37.59 9.23
CA ILE A 572 -1.70 36.30 9.49
C ILE A 572 -3.07 36.54 10.13
N ASN A 573 -4.13 36.17 9.42
CA ASN A 573 -5.49 36.36 9.90
C ASN A 573 -5.74 35.51 11.16
N GLY A 574 -6.18 36.16 12.24
CA GLY A 574 -6.48 35.50 13.51
C GLY A 574 -5.25 35.09 14.34
N TYR A 575 -4.04 35.57 14.00
CA TYR A 575 -2.85 35.29 14.79
C TYR A 575 -2.89 35.98 16.16
N ASP A 576 -2.63 35.21 17.21
CA ASP A 576 -2.55 35.68 18.59
C ASP A 576 -1.09 35.62 19.09
N PRO A 577 -0.44 36.75 19.41
CA PRO A 577 0.94 36.75 19.89
C PRO A 577 1.13 36.05 21.25
N GLU A 578 0.06 35.85 22.03
CA GLU A 578 0.11 35.15 23.32
C GLU A 578 0.16 33.62 23.16
N ILE A 579 -0.12 33.11 21.96
CA ILE A 579 -0.09 31.68 21.65
C ILE A 579 1.19 31.35 20.88
N PRO A 580 1.96 30.30 21.25
CA PRO A 580 3.15 29.92 20.51
C PRO A 580 2.90 29.74 19.01
N ALA A 581 3.72 30.37 18.16
CA ALA A 581 3.54 30.36 16.70
C ALA A 581 3.43 28.94 16.11
N ILE A 582 4.15 27.96 16.68
CA ILE A 582 4.09 26.55 16.28
C ILE A 582 2.67 25.94 16.39
N LYS A 583 1.85 26.42 17.34
CA LYS A 583 0.46 26.01 17.51
C LYS A 583 -0.50 26.74 16.54
N GLN A 584 0.01 27.68 15.75
CA GLN A 584 -0.79 28.57 14.89
C GLN A 584 -0.39 28.47 13.40
N ILE A 585 0.52 27.57 13.03
CA ILE A 585 0.95 27.38 11.62
C ILE A 585 -0.24 27.11 10.69
N TYR A 586 -1.29 26.45 11.19
CA TYR A 586 -2.51 26.16 10.43
C TYR A 586 -3.29 27.40 9.95
N LEU A 587 -2.99 28.59 10.49
CA LEU A 587 -3.59 29.86 10.05
C LEU A 587 -2.98 30.40 8.75
N LEU A 588 -1.84 29.86 8.31
CA LEU A 588 -1.18 30.32 7.10
C LEU A 588 -1.98 29.96 5.84
N SER A 589 -2.26 30.96 5.02
CA SER A 589 -2.87 30.76 3.70
C SER A 589 -1.89 30.16 2.69
N ALA A 590 -2.42 29.55 1.64
CA ALA A 590 -1.61 28.99 0.54
C ALA A 590 -0.63 30.02 -0.07
N ALA A 591 -1.05 31.28 -0.21
CA ALA A 591 -0.22 32.35 -0.76
C ALA A 591 0.94 32.72 0.19
N GLN A 592 0.67 32.81 1.50
CA GLN A 592 1.70 33.08 2.50
C GLN A 592 2.74 31.95 2.55
N ILE A 593 2.28 30.70 2.51
CA ILE A 593 3.15 29.52 2.48
C ILE A 593 4.06 29.57 1.24
N ARG A 594 3.51 29.82 0.04
CA ARG A 594 4.32 29.92 -1.18
C ARG A 594 5.35 31.04 -1.12
N ASN A 595 4.95 32.24 -0.68
CA ASN A 595 5.87 33.37 -0.58
C ASN A 595 6.99 33.08 0.42
N CYS A 596 6.65 32.51 1.59
CA CYS A 596 7.63 32.11 2.61
C CYS A 596 8.75 31.26 2.03
N PHE A 597 8.43 30.26 1.20
CA PHE A 597 9.43 29.32 0.68
C PHE A 597 10.07 29.77 -0.63
N ARG A 598 9.34 30.46 -1.50
CA ARG A 598 9.90 31.00 -2.74
C ARG A 598 11.01 32.01 -2.44
N ASP A 599 10.77 32.92 -1.50
CA ASP A 599 11.66 34.05 -1.26
C ASP A 599 12.98 33.63 -0.58
N ILE A 600 13.03 32.42 0.00
CA ILE A 600 14.23 31.82 0.60
C ILE A 600 14.87 30.71 -0.26
N ASP A 601 14.23 30.35 -1.38
CA ASP A 601 14.77 29.32 -2.28
C ASP A 601 15.97 29.89 -3.04
N PRO A 602 17.18 29.30 -2.91
CA PRO A 602 18.37 29.82 -3.60
C PRO A 602 18.27 29.76 -5.13
N LEU A 603 17.30 29.02 -5.68
CA LEU A 603 17.05 28.98 -7.12
C LEU A 603 16.20 30.17 -7.61
N TYR A 604 15.47 30.85 -6.72
CA TYR A 604 14.68 32.02 -7.04
C TYR A 604 15.53 33.29 -7.05
N LYS A 605 15.50 34.05 -8.16
CA LYS A 605 16.35 35.24 -8.37
C LYS A 605 15.61 36.58 -8.43
N GLY A 606 14.30 36.59 -8.15
CA GLY A 606 13.45 37.79 -8.28
C GLY A 606 12.86 37.92 -9.67
#